data_AF-A0A0J8VMI8-F1
#
_entry.id   AF-A0A0J8VMI8-F1
#
_cell.length_a   1.000
_cell.length_b   1.000
_cell.length_c   1.000
_cell.angle_alpha   90.00
_cell.angle_beta   90.00
_cell.angle_gamma   90.00
#
_symmetry.space_group_name_H-M   'P 1'
#
loop_
_entity.id
_entity.type
_entity.pdbx_description
1 polymer ?
#
loop_
_entity_poly.entity_id
_entity_poly.type
_entity_poly.pdbx_seq_one_letter_code
_entity_poly.pdbx_strand_id
1 'polypeptide(L)'
;MNNFEYNVLKNFMKNQAGYSSVALGKFIGMVLVNPCIDFQSLATSMGISACRVTQAADITAAVKIGIASGKTNVSEVVISAG
;
A
#
# COMPACT_ATOMS: atom_id res chain seq x y z
N MET A 1 -2.71 3.85 1.15
CA MET A 1 -2.77 2.51 1.75
C MET A 1 -1.87 1.60 0.94
N ASN A 2 -0.74 1.17 1.49
CA ASN A 2 0.25 0.32 0.83
C ASN A 2 0.41 -0.98 1.63
N ASN A 3 -0.15 -2.07 1.11
CA ASN A 3 -0.02 -3.43 1.66
C ASN A 3 0.95 -4.30 0.82
N PHE A 4 1.64 -3.69 -0.15
CA PHE A 4 2.56 -4.36 -1.08
C PHE A 4 1.97 -5.51 -1.89
N GLU A 5 0.65 -5.57 -2.09
CA GLU A 5 0.03 -6.67 -2.81
C GLU A 5 -1.32 -6.30 -3.43
N TYR A 6 -1.74 -7.06 -4.44
CA TYR A 6 -3.11 -7.00 -4.94
C TYR A 6 -4.05 -7.79 -4.01
N ASN A 7 -4.25 -7.29 -2.78
CA ASN A 7 -4.94 -8.04 -1.71
C ASN A 7 -6.40 -8.38 -2.07
N VAL A 8 -7.12 -7.48 -2.73
CA VAL A 8 -8.51 -7.73 -3.16
C VAL A 8 -8.57 -8.94 -4.12
N LEU A 9 -7.66 -9.00 -5.10
CA LEU A 9 -7.59 -10.09 -6.06
C LEU A 9 -7.15 -11.40 -5.39
N LYS A 10 -6.16 -11.35 -4.47
CA LYS A 10 -5.77 -12.50 -3.66
C LYS A 10 -6.94 -13.06 -2.85
N ASN A 11 -7.71 -12.21 -2.17
CA ASN A 11 -8.86 -12.65 -1.37
C ASN A 11 -9.97 -13.26 -2.23
N PHE A 12 -10.20 -12.72 -3.42
CA PHE A 12 -11.11 -13.34 -4.38
C PHE A 12 -10.65 -14.74 -4.80
N MET A 13 -9.36 -14.92 -5.11
CA MET A 13 -8.79 -16.24 -5.47
C MET A 13 -8.85 -17.22 -4.30
N LYS A 14 -8.62 -16.76 -3.06
CA LYS A 14 -8.75 -17.57 -1.83
C LYS A 14 -10.13 -18.19 -1.65
N ASN A 15 -11.17 -17.52 -2.12
CA ASN A 15 -12.56 -17.95 -1.97
C ASN A 15 -13.08 -18.83 -3.13
N GLN A 16 -12.22 -19.24 -4.07
CA GLN A 16 -12.61 -20.07 -5.20
C GLN A 16 -11.95 -21.45 -5.17
N ALA A 17 -12.78 -22.50 -5.22
CA ALA A 17 -12.33 -23.90 -5.19
C ALA A 17 -11.45 -24.31 -6.39
N GLY A 18 -11.53 -23.59 -7.50
CA GLY A 18 -10.78 -23.89 -8.73
C GLY A 18 -9.35 -23.34 -8.79
N TYR A 19 -8.92 -22.52 -7.82
CA TYR A 19 -7.60 -21.88 -7.87
C TYR A 19 -6.55 -22.66 -7.07
N SER A 20 -5.55 -23.18 -7.78
CA SER A 20 -4.40 -23.85 -7.17
C SER A 20 -3.48 -22.92 -6.38
N SER A 21 -3.59 -21.59 -6.56
CA SER A 21 -2.77 -20.59 -5.85
C SER A 21 -2.90 -20.68 -4.33
N VAL A 22 -4.07 -21.07 -3.83
CA VAL A 22 -4.32 -21.31 -2.40
C VAL A 22 -3.58 -22.56 -1.92
N ALA A 23 -3.73 -23.67 -2.65
CA ALA A 23 -3.07 -24.94 -2.34
C ALA A 23 -1.54 -24.84 -2.42
N LEU A 24 -1.03 -24.04 -3.36
CA LEU A 24 0.41 -23.87 -3.60
C LEU A 24 1.05 -22.74 -2.78
N GLY A 25 0.24 -21.95 -2.06
CA GLY A 25 0.72 -20.76 -1.33
C GLY A 25 1.39 -19.71 -2.20
N LYS A 26 1.16 -19.74 -3.53
CA LYS A 26 1.84 -18.91 -4.52
C LYS A 26 0.83 -18.12 -5.33
N PHE A 27 0.88 -16.80 -5.18
CA PHE A 27 0.07 -15.84 -5.91
C PHE A 27 0.96 -15.05 -6.88
N ILE A 28 1.15 -15.60 -8.09
CA ILE A 28 2.08 -15.07 -9.10
C ILE A 28 1.63 -13.68 -9.54
N GLY A 29 2.57 -12.72 -9.57
CA GLY A 29 2.29 -11.33 -9.95
C GLY A 29 1.46 -10.54 -8.94
N MET A 30 1.14 -11.12 -7.78
CA MET A 30 0.24 -10.50 -6.79
C MET A 30 0.97 -9.76 -5.66
N VAL A 31 2.31 -9.77 -5.67
CA VAL A 31 3.16 -9.11 -4.66
C VAL A 31 3.96 -8.02 -5.35
N LEU A 32 4.01 -6.84 -4.74
CA LEU A 32 4.59 -5.60 -5.26
C LEU A 32 5.86 -5.20 -4.48
N VAL A 33 6.66 -6.19 -4.05
CA VAL A 33 7.90 -5.98 -3.28
C VAL A 33 9.17 -6.10 -4.12
N ASN A 34 9.09 -6.61 -5.35
CA ASN A 34 10.25 -6.82 -6.21
C ASN A 34 9.96 -6.45 -7.69
N PRO A 35 10.26 -5.20 -8.11
CA PRO A 35 10.76 -4.11 -7.27
C PRO A 35 9.67 -3.57 -6.34
N CYS A 36 10.06 -3.08 -5.17
CA CYS A 36 9.17 -2.31 -4.33
C CYS A 36 8.97 -0.92 -4.95
N ILE A 37 7.74 -0.42 -4.93
CA ILE A 37 7.45 0.93 -5.42
C ILE A 37 7.89 1.93 -4.34
N ASP A 38 8.77 2.86 -4.71
CA ASP A 38 9.12 3.99 -3.85
C ASP A 38 8.18 5.18 -4.10
N PHE A 39 7.04 5.17 -3.41
CA PHE A 39 6.04 6.24 -3.51
C PHE A 39 6.55 7.61 -3.03
N GLN A 40 7.57 7.65 -2.16
CA GLN A 40 8.11 8.91 -1.65
C GLN A 40 8.91 9.63 -2.74
N SER A 41 9.81 8.90 -3.40
CA SER A 41 10.57 9.42 -4.54
C SER A 41 9.65 9.77 -5.72
N LEU A 42 8.62 8.96 -5.98
CA LEU A 42 7.64 9.24 -7.02
C LEU A 42 6.85 10.53 -6.77
N ALA A 43 6.38 10.75 -5.53
CA ALA A 43 5.67 11.99 -5.19
C ALA A 43 6.61 13.21 -5.27
N THR A 44 7.84 13.06 -4.79
CA THR A 44 8.86 14.11 -4.83
C THR A 44 9.18 14.54 -6.27
N SER A 45 9.30 13.59 -7.20
CA SER A 45 9.56 13.91 -8.62
C SER A 45 8.41 14.66 -9.28
N MET A 46 7.20 14.56 -8.72
CA MET A 46 6.01 15.31 -9.15
C MET A 46 5.83 16.65 -8.41
N GLY A 47 6.77 17.03 -7.53
CA GLY A 47 6.67 18.24 -6.70
C GLY A 47 5.62 18.14 -5.59
N ILE A 48 5.19 16.92 -5.24
CA ILE A 48 4.18 16.65 -4.21
C ILE A 48 4.88 16.28 -2.91
N SER A 49 4.52 16.94 -1.81
CA SER A 49 5.01 16.56 -0.49
C SER A 49 4.47 15.19 -0.09
N ALA A 50 5.35 14.31 0.39
CA ALA A 50 4.99 12.97 0.82
C ALA A 50 5.45 12.67 2.23
N CYS A 51 4.67 11.86 2.95
CA CYS A 51 5.07 11.25 4.20
C CYS A 51 4.74 9.76 4.20
N ARG A 52 5.54 8.97 4.93
CA ARG A 52 5.30 7.56 5.17
C ARG A 52 4.88 7.33 6.62
N VAL A 53 3.77 6.63 6.80
CA VAL A 53 3.21 6.27 8.10
C VAL A 53 3.32 4.76 8.28
N THR A 54 4.08 4.33 9.28
CA THR A 54 4.31 2.90 9.58
C THR A 54 3.60 2.44 10.85
N GLN A 55 3.07 3.37 11.65
CA GLN A 55 2.34 3.09 12.88
C GLN A 55 0.91 3.59 12.78
N ALA A 56 -0.04 2.78 13.24
CA ALA A 56 -1.47 3.14 13.19
C ALA A 56 -1.79 4.41 14.00
N ALA A 57 -1.09 4.62 15.12
CA ALA A 57 -1.26 5.79 15.97
C ALA A 57 -0.96 7.12 15.26
N ASP A 58 -0.09 7.09 14.25
CA ASP A 58 0.37 8.29 13.55
C ASP A 58 -0.52 8.69 12.37
N ILE A 59 -1.44 7.82 11.96
CA ILE A 59 -2.31 8.05 10.79
C ILE A 59 -3.11 9.35 10.97
N THR A 60 -3.75 9.52 12.13
CA THR A 60 -4.56 10.71 12.39
C THR A 60 -3.73 11.99 12.34
N ALA A 61 -2.50 11.97 12.87
CA ALA A 61 -1.62 13.13 12.85
C ALA A 61 -1.19 13.48 11.42
N ALA A 62 -0.75 12.49 10.64
CA ALA A 62 -0.33 12.68 9.25
C ALA A 62 -1.46 13.24 8.38
N VAL A 63 -2.68 12.71 8.51
CA VAL A 63 -3.85 13.20 7.78
C VAL A 63 -4.19 14.63 8.18
N LYS A 64 -4.15 14.97 9.48
CA LYS A 64 -4.40 16.35 9.94
C LYS A 64 -3.38 17.34 9.37
N ILE A 65 -2.10 16.98 9.38
CA ILE A 65 -1.03 17.81 8.80
C ILE A 65 -1.26 18.00 7.29
N GLY A 66 -1.59 16.92 6.57
CA GLY A 66 -1.87 16.98 5.14
C GLY A 66 -3.05 17.90 4.82
N ILE A 67 -4.17 17.77 5.54
CA ILE A 67 -5.34 18.63 5.35
C ILE A 67 -5.01 20.09 5.68
N ALA A 68 -4.35 20.34 6.82
CA ALA A 68 -4.01 21.70 7.26
C ALA A 68 -3.03 22.41 6.31
N SER A 69 -2.24 21.68 5.54
CA SER A 69 -1.30 22.25 4.57
C SER A 69 -1.98 23.03 3.43
N GLY A 70 -3.25 22.73 3.13
CA GLY A 70 -4.00 23.32 2.01
C GLY A 70 -3.40 22.99 0.63
N LYS A 71 -2.45 22.06 0.54
CA LYS A 71 -1.73 21.68 -0.68
C LYS A 71 -1.91 20.20 -0.99
N THR A 72 -1.71 19.83 -2.25
CA THR A 72 -1.63 18.42 -2.65
C THR A 72 -0.49 17.73 -1.91
N ASN A 73 -0.79 16.60 -1.28
CA ASN A 73 0.17 15.79 -0.53
C ASN A 73 -0.19 14.31 -0.59
N VAL A 74 0.80 13.45 -0.30
CA VAL A 74 0.66 11.99 -0.24
C VAL A 74 0.98 11.51 1.17
N SER A 75 0.04 10.77 1.77
CA SER A 75 0.29 10.01 3.00
C SER A 75 0.32 8.52 2.68
N GLU A 76 1.52 7.95 2.59
CA GLU A 76 1.71 6.52 2.39
C GLU A 76 1.56 5.78 3.72
N VAL A 77 0.37 5.23 3.97
CA VAL A 77 0.12 4.35 5.11
C VAL A 77 0.52 2.93 4.78
N VAL A 78 1.58 2.43 5.44
CA VAL A 78 2.06 1.06 5.33
C VAL A 78 1.18 0.14 6.17
N ILE A 79 0.73 -0.96 5.56
CA ILE A 79 -0.12 -1.97 6.19
C ILE A 79 0.63 -3.28 6.11
N SER A 80 0.81 -3.96 7.24
CA SER A 80 1.35 -5.31 7.24
C SER A 80 0.46 -6.24 6.41
N ALA A 81 1.05 -7.02 5.52
CA ALA A 81 0.33 -8.12 4.86
C ALA A 81 -0.11 -9.13 5.92
N GLY A 82 -1.36 -9.59 5.81
CA GLY A 82 -1.96 -10.60 6.71
C GLY A 82 -2.03 -11.97 6.08
#